data_AF-A0A931A515-F1
#
_entry.id   AF-A0A931A515-F1
#
_cell.length_a   1.000
_cell.length_b   1.000
_cell.length_c   1.000
_cell.angle_alpha   90.00
_cell.angle_beta   90.00
_cell.angle_gamma   90.00
#
_symmetry.space_group_name_H-M   'P 1'
#
loop_
_entity.id
_entity.type
_entity.pdbx_description
1 polymer ?
#
loop_
_entity_poly.entity_id
_entity_poly.type
_entity_poly.pdbx_seq_one_letter_code
_entity_poly.pdbx_strand_id
1 'polypeptide(L)' 'MSITADEALDNAARILRNAEGETNLATMERLESLADSWLAMANLISDRT' A
#
# COMPACT_ATOMS: atom_id res chain seq x y z
N MET A 1 9.19 12.21 -11.90
CA MET A 1 7.73 12.23 -11.68
C MET A 1 7.52 11.95 -10.20
N SER A 2 6.81 12.81 -9.47
CA SER A 2 6.49 12.57 -8.05
C SER A 2 5.20 11.75 -7.99
N ILE A 3 5.14 10.79 -7.08
CA ILE A 3 3.91 10.06 -6.77
C ILE A 3 2.93 11.01 -6.06
N THR A 4 1.63 10.90 -6.37
CA THR A 4 0.55 11.58 -5.65
C THR A 4 0.00 10.73 -4.49
N ALA A 5 -0.74 11.36 -3.56
CA ALA A 5 -1.39 10.62 -2.48
C ALA A 5 -2.39 9.58 -3.02
N ASP A 6 -3.18 9.94 -4.04
CA ASP A 6 -4.12 9.01 -4.69
C ASP A 6 -3.42 7.82 -5.34
N GLU A 7 -2.29 8.06 -6.04
CA GLU A 7 -1.49 6.97 -6.62
C GLU A 7 -0.93 6.05 -5.54
N ALA A 8 -0.53 6.58 -4.38
CA ALA A 8 -0.07 5.78 -3.25
C ALA A 8 -1.23 4.93 -2.66
N LEU A 9 -2.42 5.51 -2.50
CA LEU A 9 -3.62 4.80 -2.03
C LEU A 9 -4.04 3.68 -2.99
N ASP A 10 -4.03 3.94 -4.30
CA ASP A 10 -4.36 2.94 -5.32
C ASP A 10 -3.39 1.76 -5.30
N ASN A 11 -2.10 2.02 -5.10
CA ASN A 11 -1.10 0.98 -4.96
C ASN A 11 -1.32 0.16 -3.68
N ALA A 12 -1.60 0.79 -2.54
CA ALA A 12 -1.93 0.09 -1.29
C ALA A 12 -3.14 -0.82 -1.48
N ALA A 13 -4.23 -0.29 -2.04
CA ALA A 13 -5.46 -1.05 -2.28
C ALA A 13 -5.25 -2.24 -3.22
N ARG A 14 -4.43 -2.09 -4.26
CA ARG A 14 -4.08 -3.20 -5.16
C ARG A 14 -3.32 -4.31 -4.44
N ILE A 15 -2.41 -3.96 -3.54
CA ILE A 15 -1.61 -4.93 -2.80
C ILE A 15 -2.45 -5.67 -1.77
N LEU A 16 -3.33 -4.97 -1.05
CA LEU A 16 -4.24 -5.58 -0.08
C LEU A 16 -5.18 -6.59 -0.76
N ARG A 17 -5.73 -6.27 -1.94
CA ARG A 17 -6.53 -7.23 -2.72
C ARG A 17 -5.75 -8.51 -3.09
N ASN A 18 -4.45 -8.39 -3.33
CA ASN A 18 -3.61 -9.57 -3.58
C ASN A 18 -3.32 -10.35 -2.29
N ALA A 19 -3.12 -9.66 -1.17
CA ALA A 19 -2.92 -10.29 0.14
C ALA A 19 -4.15 -11.11 0.58
N GLU A 20 -5.36 -10.57 0.37
CA GLU A 20 -6.63 -11.27 0.68
C GLU A 20 -6.78 -12.62 -0.04
N GLY A 21 -6.19 -12.76 -1.23
CA GLY A 21 -6.21 -14.00 -2.01
C GLY A 21 -5.04 -14.94 -1.73
N GLU A 22 -4.08 -14.53 -0.90
CA GLU A 22 -2.86 -15.28 -0.66
C GLU A 22 -3.07 -16.35 0.43
N THR A 23 -2.55 -17.56 0.17
CA THR A 23 -2.66 -18.70 1.09
C THR A 23 -1.35 -18.96 1.83
N ASN A 24 -0.22 -18.49 1.29
CA ASN A 24 1.05 -18.51 1.97
C ASN A 24 1.13 -17.35 2.98
N LEU A 25 1.07 -17.68 4.27
CA LEU A 25 1.12 -16.70 5.37
C LEU A 25 2.29 -15.71 5.25
N ALA A 26 3.50 -16.20 4.97
CA ALA A 26 4.68 -15.35 4.87
C ALA A 26 4.63 -14.39 3.66
N THR A 27 3.94 -14.78 2.58
CA THR A 27 3.71 -13.89 1.44
C THR A 27 2.62 -12.87 1.77
N MET A 28 1.51 -13.29 2.39
CA MET A 28 0.43 -12.41 2.83
C MET A 28 0.97 -11.29 3.73
N GLU A 29 1.72 -11.63 4.78
CA GLU A 29 2.30 -10.67 5.73
C GLU A 29 3.25 -9.67 5.04
N ARG A 30 4.01 -10.12 4.03
CA ARG A 30 4.88 -9.23 3.23
C ARG A 30 4.08 -8.26 2.38
N LEU A 31 2.97 -8.71 1.79
CA LEU A 31 2.08 -7.86 1.00
C LEU A 31 1.40 -6.83 1.91
N GLU A 32 0.90 -7.23 3.08
CA GLU A 32 0.33 -6.32 4.07
C GLU A 32 1.34 -5.25 4.50
N SER A 33 2.56 -5.64 4.87
CA SER A 33 3.62 -4.68 5.24
C SER A 33 4.00 -3.73 4.11
N LEU A 34 3.95 -4.20 2.85
CA LEU A 34 4.18 -3.33 1.70
C LEU A 34 3.01 -2.36 1.48
N ALA A 35 1.77 -2.81 1.66
CA ALA A 35 0.60 -1.93 1.61
C ALA A 35 0.64 -0.84 2.70
N ASP A 36 1.04 -1.20 3.93
CA ASP A 36 1.23 -0.24 5.03
C ASP A 36 2.25 0.83 4.67
N SER A 37 3.33 0.46 3.98
CA SER A 37 4.33 1.42 3.52
C SER A 37 3.75 2.43 2.51
N TRP A 38 2.84 1.99 1.65
CA TRP A 38 2.13 2.87 0.71
C TRP A 38 1.12 3.77 1.42
N LEU A 39 0.38 3.26 2.41
CA LEU A 39 -0.54 4.06 3.22
C LEU A 39 0.21 5.16 4.00
N ALA A 40 1.35 4.82 4.60
CA ALA A 40 2.20 5.80 5.26
C ALA A 40 2.69 6.88 4.30
N MET A 41 3.06 6.49 3.07
CA MET A 41 3.46 7.44 2.03
C MET A 41 2.31 8.36 1.60
N ALA A 42 1.10 7.82 1.41
CA ALA A 42 -0.08 8.61 1.09
C ALA A 42 -0.36 9.68 2.16
N ASN A 43 -0.34 9.29 3.44
CA ASN A 43 -0.53 10.22 4.56
C ASN A 43 0.53 11.32 4.56
N LEU A 44 1.80 10.97 4.38
CA LEU A 44 2.90 11.95 4.31
C LEU A 44 2.78 12.91 3.13
N ILE A 45 2.20 12.49 2.00
CA ILE A 45 1.96 13.37 0.86
C ILE A 45 0.78 14.30 1.15
N SER A 46 -0.33 13.77 1.65
CA SER A 46 -1.52 14.54 2.01
C SER A 46 -1.26 15.59 3.09
N ASP A 47 -0.42 15.29 4.08
CA ASP A 47 -0.07 16.24 5.15
C ASP A 47 0.79 17.43 4.65
N ARG A 48 1.36 17.34 3.44
CA ARG A 48 2.25 18.34 2.85
C ARG A 48 1.56 19.26 1.82
N THR A 49 0.30 19.00 1.49
CA THR A 49 -0.49 19.72 0.49
C THR A 49 -1.67 20.42 1.14
#